data_AF-O30289-F1
#
_entry.id   AF-O30289-F1
#
_cell.length_a   1.000
_cell.length_b   1.000
_cell.length_c   1.000
_cell.angle_alpha   90.00
_cell.angle_beta   90.00
_cell.angle_gamma   90.00
#
_symmetry.space_group_name_H-M   'P 1'
#
loop_
_entity.id
_entity.type
_entity.pdbx_description
1 polymer ?
#
loop_
_entity_poly.entity_id
_entity_poly.type
_entity_poly.pdbx_seq_one_letter_code
_entity_poly.pdbx_strand_id
1 'polypeptide(L)'
;MKQVAVISGKGGTGKTTFSATIHALEGGVVADCDVDAPNLHILLKPQILKAEDFIASKKARIMPEKCSSCGLCYDLCRFGAVVAEDGYYVDEKKCEGCAFCFNVCPERAIEMENVKTGDLYVSKTEWGYFVHARLKPGEENTGRLVTEVKNRAKEIAEESNAEFLIVDSAPGVGCPVMASLTGVDAAIIVTEPTVSGLSDMLRILELCEHFRIRPFVVVNKFDLNVNIASEIESYCSENGVEFAGRVPFDKAIPEQIANLNFPFSGKAADKMVEIWKKLREVL
;
A
#
# COMPACT_ATOMS: atom_id res chain seq x y z
N MET A 1 -9.99 -12.96 -14.23
CA MET A 1 -8.93 -12.77 -13.24
C MET A 1 -9.54 -12.56 -11.87
N LYS A 2 -8.95 -13.12 -10.82
CA LYS A 2 -9.31 -12.83 -9.42
C LYS A 2 -8.27 -11.90 -8.78
N GLN A 3 -8.74 -10.88 -8.07
CA GLN A 3 -7.90 -9.97 -7.30
C GLN A 3 -7.86 -10.44 -5.85
N VAL A 4 -6.66 -10.72 -5.34
CA VAL A 4 -6.45 -11.18 -3.97
C VAL A 4 -5.53 -10.23 -3.25
N ALA A 5 -6.03 -9.57 -2.21
CA ALA A 5 -5.21 -8.71 -1.35
C ALA A 5 -4.63 -9.51 -0.19
N VAL A 6 -3.36 -9.29 0.11
CA VAL A 6 -2.72 -9.74 1.35
C VAL A 6 -2.60 -8.52 2.24
N ILE A 7 -3.15 -8.59 3.45
CA ILE A 7 -3.31 -7.45 4.35
C ILE A 7 -2.92 -7.78 5.78
N SER A 8 -2.43 -6.78 6.51
CA SER A 8 -2.15 -6.84 7.94
C SER A 8 -2.40 -5.49 8.60
N GLY A 9 -2.73 -5.46 9.89
CA GLY A 9 -3.02 -4.18 10.55
C GLY A 9 -1.78 -3.42 11.02
N LYS A 10 -0.61 -4.07 11.04
CA LYS A 10 0.67 -3.41 11.31
C LYS A 10 1.77 -3.93 10.39
N GLY A 11 2.85 -3.16 10.30
CA GLY A 11 4.09 -3.61 9.65
C GLY A 11 4.76 -4.75 10.41
N GLY A 12 5.47 -5.63 9.71
CA GLY A 12 6.28 -6.70 10.31
C GLY A 12 5.56 -8.04 10.59
N THR A 13 4.25 -8.15 10.29
CA THR A 13 3.50 -9.40 10.47
C THR A 13 3.80 -10.47 9.41
N GLY A 14 4.53 -10.14 8.35
CA GLY A 14 4.90 -11.07 7.27
C GLY A 14 4.01 -11.00 6.02
N LYS A 15 3.15 -9.98 5.90
CA LYS A 15 2.31 -9.69 4.72
C LYS A 15 3.09 -9.78 3.40
N THR A 16 4.12 -8.95 3.24
CA THR A 16 4.96 -8.91 2.01
C THR A 16 5.66 -10.24 1.73
N THR A 17 6.12 -10.96 2.77
CA THR A 17 6.69 -12.30 2.61
C THR A 17 5.68 -13.27 2.01
N PHE A 18 4.44 -13.22 2.48
CA PHE A 18 3.34 -14.04 2.00
C PHE A 18 2.96 -13.64 0.56
N SER A 19 2.80 -12.34 0.27
CA SER A 19 2.52 -11.80 -1.07
C SER A 19 3.56 -12.22 -2.10
N ALA A 20 4.85 -12.09 -1.76
CA ALA A 20 5.95 -12.51 -2.62
C ALA A 20 5.89 -14.02 -2.88
N THR A 21 5.66 -14.83 -1.83
CA THR A 21 5.57 -16.29 -1.95
C THR A 21 4.44 -16.73 -2.88
N ILE A 22 3.25 -16.10 -2.76
CA ILE A 22 2.13 -16.38 -3.67
C ILE A 22 2.50 -15.99 -5.11
N HIS A 23 3.03 -14.78 -5.31
CA HIS A 23 3.39 -14.32 -6.65
C HIS A 23 4.46 -15.20 -7.31
N ALA A 24 5.43 -15.70 -6.55
CA ALA A 24 6.43 -16.62 -7.09
C ALA A 24 5.85 -17.99 -7.47
N LEU A 25 4.73 -18.40 -6.88
CA LEU A 25 4.06 -19.66 -7.20
C LEU A 25 3.11 -19.52 -8.40
N GLU A 26 2.32 -18.44 -8.45
CA GLU A 26 1.29 -18.24 -9.48
C GLU A 26 1.80 -17.47 -10.70
N GLY A 27 2.81 -16.63 -10.51
CA GLY A 27 3.25 -15.65 -11.51
C GLY A 27 2.20 -14.56 -11.76
N GLY A 28 2.05 -14.15 -13.01
CA GLY A 28 1.03 -13.17 -13.42
C GLY A 28 1.42 -11.74 -13.04
N VAL A 29 0.62 -11.09 -12.20
CA VAL A 29 0.81 -9.69 -11.81
C VAL A 29 0.75 -9.53 -10.29
N VAL A 30 1.69 -8.76 -9.74
CA VAL A 30 1.67 -8.31 -8.34
C VAL A 30 1.75 -6.79 -8.26
N ALA A 31 0.99 -6.22 -7.34
CA ALA A 31 0.97 -4.80 -7.02
C ALA A 31 1.52 -4.57 -5.60
N ASP A 32 2.57 -3.74 -5.45
CA ASP A 32 3.01 -3.24 -4.13
C ASP A 32 2.25 -1.94 -3.83
N CYS A 33 1.25 -2.05 -2.96
CA CYS A 33 0.41 -0.94 -2.52
C CYS A 33 0.93 -0.29 -1.23
N ASP A 34 2.08 -0.71 -0.71
CA ASP A 34 2.81 0.02 0.33
C ASP A 34 3.73 1.04 -0.35
N VAL A 35 3.17 2.19 -0.74
CA VAL A 35 3.89 3.22 -1.53
C VAL A 35 4.85 4.08 -0.70
N ASP A 36 4.71 4.03 0.63
CA ASP A 36 5.58 4.72 1.58
C ASP A 36 6.88 3.96 1.79
N ALA A 37 6.76 2.64 2.01
CA ALA A 37 7.87 1.75 2.25
C ALA A 37 7.74 0.47 1.39
N PRO A 38 7.79 0.58 0.05
CA PRO A 38 7.61 -0.58 -0.81
C PRO A 38 8.73 -1.58 -0.53
N ASN A 39 8.38 -2.86 -0.40
CA ASN A 39 9.33 -3.90 0.02
C ASN A 39 9.45 -5.02 -1.01
N LEU A 40 8.45 -5.22 -1.88
CA LEU A 40 8.50 -6.30 -2.87
C LEU A 40 9.65 -6.14 -3.86
N HIS A 41 9.99 -4.90 -4.22
CA HIS A 41 11.09 -4.62 -5.15
C HIS A 41 12.45 -5.14 -4.66
N ILE A 42 12.64 -5.28 -3.35
CA ILE A 42 13.86 -5.81 -2.73
C ILE A 42 13.99 -7.31 -3.02
N LEU A 43 12.88 -8.05 -2.99
CA LEU A 43 12.83 -9.50 -3.19
C LEU A 43 12.78 -9.88 -4.67
N LEU A 44 11.96 -9.17 -5.46
CA LEU A 44 11.62 -9.57 -6.82
C LEU A 44 12.65 -9.13 -7.88
N LYS A 45 13.66 -8.33 -7.49
CA LYS A 45 14.73 -7.78 -8.35
C LYS A 45 14.21 -7.32 -9.74
N PRO A 46 13.21 -6.42 -9.77
CA PRO A 46 12.50 -6.08 -10.98
C PRO A 46 13.36 -5.29 -11.98
N GLN A 47 13.13 -5.50 -13.27
CA GLN A 47 13.55 -4.60 -14.34
C GLN A 47 12.42 -3.60 -14.63
N ILE A 48 12.71 -2.30 -14.46
CA ILE A 48 11.74 -1.24 -14.79
C ILE A 48 11.55 -1.19 -16.30
N LEU A 49 10.30 -1.36 -16.75
CA LEU A 49 9.90 -1.21 -18.15
C LEU A 49 9.39 0.20 -18.43
N LYS A 50 8.66 0.79 -17.47
CA LYS A 50 8.08 2.13 -17.59
C LYS A 50 8.10 2.83 -16.24
N ALA A 51 8.38 4.13 -16.26
CA ALA A 51 8.27 5.03 -15.12
C ALA A 51 7.41 6.24 -15.53
N GLU A 52 6.47 6.61 -14.67
CA GLU A 52 5.56 7.73 -14.88
C GLU A 52 5.55 8.64 -13.66
N ASP A 53 5.47 9.94 -13.90
CA ASP A 53 5.32 10.92 -12.84
C ASP A 53 3.92 10.81 -12.23
N PHE A 54 3.87 10.71 -10.90
CA PHE A 54 2.63 10.82 -10.17
C PHE A 54 2.46 12.25 -9.65
N ILE A 55 1.33 12.88 -10.02
CA ILE A 55 0.99 14.26 -9.67
C ILE A 55 -0.31 14.26 -8.86
N ALA A 56 -0.19 14.44 -7.55
CA ALA A 56 -1.35 14.49 -6.66
C ALA A 56 -1.54 15.80 -5.89
N SER A 57 -0.56 16.69 -5.91
CA SER A 57 -0.66 17.99 -5.25
C SER A 57 -0.46 19.13 -6.24
N LYS A 58 -0.98 20.29 -5.87
CA LYS A 58 -0.65 21.57 -6.51
C LYS A 58 -0.05 22.48 -5.47
N LYS A 59 1.00 23.23 -5.83
CA LYS A 59 1.58 24.25 -4.95
C LYS A 59 1.28 25.63 -5.53
N ALA A 60 1.06 26.59 -4.65
CA ALA A 60 0.83 27.97 -5.06
C ALA A 60 2.17 28.60 -5.45
N ARG A 61 2.18 29.38 -6.54
CA ARG A 61 3.31 30.19 -6.96
C ARG A 61 2.83 31.62 -7.17
N ILE A 62 3.51 32.58 -6.55
CA ILE A 62 3.24 34.01 -6.75
C ILE A 62 4.08 34.50 -7.93
N MET A 63 3.44 35.19 -8.88
CA MET A 63 4.05 35.89 -10.01
C MET A 63 4.41 37.32 -9.57
N PRO A 64 5.70 37.62 -9.32
CA PRO A 64 6.10 38.93 -8.77
C PRO A 64 5.69 40.09 -9.68
N GLU A 65 5.70 39.89 -11.00
CA GLU A 65 5.37 40.90 -12.00
C GLU A 65 3.90 41.32 -12.01
N LYS A 66 3.00 40.50 -11.44
CA LYS A 66 1.57 40.83 -11.27
C LYS A 66 1.21 41.20 -9.84
N CYS A 67 2.11 40.95 -8.88
CA CYS A 67 1.82 41.08 -7.47
C CYS A 67 1.84 42.56 -7.05
N SER A 68 0.73 43.04 -6.48
CA SER A 68 0.66 44.39 -5.89
C SER A 68 1.21 44.47 -4.45
N SER A 69 1.74 43.36 -3.91
CA SER A 69 2.26 43.26 -2.54
C SER A 69 1.24 43.65 -1.45
N CYS A 70 -0.04 43.36 -1.67
CA CYS A 70 -1.12 43.69 -0.72
C CYS A 70 -1.14 42.85 0.57
N GLY A 71 -0.43 41.72 0.62
CA GLY A 71 -0.31 40.89 1.83
C GLY A 71 -1.46 39.96 2.18
N LEU A 72 -2.62 40.03 1.50
CA LEU A 72 -3.79 39.18 1.81
C LEU A 72 -3.48 37.67 1.83
N CYS A 73 -2.67 37.19 0.89
CA CYS A 73 -2.29 35.78 0.83
C CYS A 73 -1.42 35.35 2.01
N TYR A 74 -0.59 36.27 2.53
CA TYR A 74 0.25 36.05 3.70
C TYR A 74 -0.58 35.96 4.98
N ASP A 75 -1.46 36.93 5.21
CA ASP A 75 -2.28 37.01 6.42
C ASP A 75 -3.23 35.81 6.57
N LEU A 76 -3.70 35.26 5.45
CA LEU A 76 -4.70 34.19 5.43
C LEU A 76 -4.07 32.79 5.35
N CYS A 77 -2.75 32.69 5.15
CA CYS A 77 -2.08 31.40 5.05
C CYS A 77 -1.94 30.74 6.43
N ARG A 78 -2.83 29.80 6.75
CA ARG A 78 -2.79 29.04 8.02
C ARG A 78 -1.59 28.12 8.17
N PHE A 79 -0.91 27.81 7.08
CA PHE A 79 0.25 26.91 7.06
C PHE A 79 1.59 27.68 7.15
N GLY A 80 1.56 29.02 7.17
CA GLY A 80 2.78 29.84 7.16
C GLY A 80 3.64 29.60 5.91
N ALA A 81 3.01 29.24 4.80
CA ALA A 81 3.68 28.91 3.55
C ALA A 81 4.00 30.13 2.69
N VAL A 82 3.32 31.26 2.91
CA VAL A 82 3.66 32.52 2.24
C VAL A 82 4.67 33.24 3.12
N VAL A 83 5.81 33.65 2.55
CA VAL A 83 6.91 34.31 3.23
C VAL A 83 7.08 35.73 2.71
N ALA A 84 7.39 36.67 3.59
CA ALA A 84 7.58 38.08 3.29
C ALA A 84 9.06 38.47 3.38
N GLU A 85 9.77 38.45 2.25
CA GLU A 85 11.16 38.91 2.10
C GLU A 85 11.30 39.56 0.72
N ASP A 86 11.49 40.89 0.68
CA ASP A 86 11.54 41.70 -0.57
C ASP A 86 10.38 41.40 -1.56
N GLY A 87 9.18 41.24 -1.01
CA GLY A 87 7.98 40.81 -1.71
C GLY A 87 7.34 39.61 -1.01
N TYR A 88 6.44 38.91 -1.72
CA TYR A 88 5.83 37.68 -1.23
C TYR A 88 6.17 36.51 -2.14
N TYR A 89 6.61 35.41 -1.55
CA TYR A 89 6.81 34.13 -2.24
C TYR A 89 6.24 32.98 -1.42
N VAL A 90 6.12 31.80 -2.02
CA VAL A 90 5.59 30.60 -1.38
C VAL A 90 6.72 29.62 -1.09
N ASP A 91 6.87 29.21 0.16
CA ASP A 91 7.64 28.05 0.57
C ASP A 91 6.84 26.78 0.24
N GLU A 92 7.24 26.10 -0.84
CA GLU A 92 6.58 24.89 -1.35
C GLU A 92 6.47 23.77 -0.31
N LYS A 93 7.44 23.69 0.61
CA LYS A 93 7.47 22.62 1.64
C LYS A 93 6.37 22.79 2.68
N LYS A 94 5.96 24.03 2.95
CA LYS A 94 4.88 24.36 3.89
C LYS A 94 3.52 24.50 3.22
N CYS A 95 3.49 24.59 1.90
CA CYS A 95 2.25 24.85 1.17
C CYS A 95 1.43 23.56 1.03
N GLU A 96 0.27 23.49 1.69
CA GLU A 96 -0.66 22.35 1.54
C GLU A 96 -1.46 22.34 0.24
N GLY A 97 -1.29 23.35 -0.63
CA GLY A 97 -1.99 23.37 -1.91
C GLY A 97 -3.49 23.64 -1.83
N CYS A 98 -4.01 24.14 -0.70
CA CYS A 98 -5.44 24.40 -0.46
C CYS A 98 -6.07 25.45 -1.38
N ALA A 99 -5.27 26.13 -2.21
CA ALA A 99 -5.67 27.17 -3.16
C ALA A 99 -6.37 28.39 -2.55
N PHE A 100 -6.33 28.60 -1.23
CA PHE A 100 -6.99 29.74 -0.62
C PHE A 100 -6.36 31.07 -1.06
N CYS A 101 -5.03 31.17 -1.05
CA CYS A 101 -4.29 32.33 -1.53
C CYS A 101 -4.61 32.67 -3.00
N PHE A 102 -4.71 31.63 -3.85
CA PHE A 102 -5.09 31.75 -5.25
C PHE A 102 -6.47 32.42 -5.42
N ASN A 103 -7.46 31.97 -4.66
CA ASN A 103 -8.83 32.47 -4.77
C ASN A 103 -9.02 33.89 -4.20
N VAL A 104 -8.24 34.29 -3.20
CA VAL A 104 -8.36 35.60 -2.54
C VAL A 104 -7.51 36.70 -3.19
N CYS A 105 -6.58 36.36 -4.08
CA CYS A 105 -5.67 37.34 -4.69
C CYS A 105 -6.43 38.28 -5.64
N PRO A 106 -6.53 39.59 -5.34
CA PRO A 106 -7.29 40.53 -6.17
C PRO A 106 -6.66 40.72 -7.57
N GLU A 107 -5.34 40.67 -7.66
CA GLU A 107 -4.58 40.83 -8.92
C GLU A 107 -4.48 39.53 -9.74
N ARG A 108 -5.01 38.40 -9.22
CA ARG A 108 -4.81 37.06 -9.81
C ARG A 108 -3.33 36.76 -10.07
N ALA A 109 -2.46 37.22 -9.18
CA ALA A 109 -1.01 37.07 -9.27
C ALA A 109 -0.51 35.70 -8.79
N ILE A 110 -1.40 34.74 -8.53
CA ILE A 110 -1.04 33.43 -7.98
C ILE A 110 -1.49 32.36 -8.97
N GLU A 111 -0.64 31.37 -9.22
CA GLU A 111 -0.95 30.18 -10.00
C GLU A 111 -0.84 28.93 -9.13
N MET A 112 -1.62 27.90 -9.47
CA MET A 112 -1.56 26.59 -8.82
C MET A 112 -0.84 25.62 -9.77
N GLU A 113 0.43 25.37 -9.50
CA GLU A 113 1.28 24.51 -10.31
C GLU A 113 1.20 23.07 -9.84
N ASN A 114 1.11 22.13 -10.78
CA ASN A 114 1.16 20.71 -10.49
C ASN A 114 2.54 20.32 -9.95
N VAL A 115 2.57 19.62 -8.83
CA VAL A 115 3.82 19.09 -8.26
C VAL A 115 3.81 17.58 -8.36
N LYS A 116 4.90 17.05 -8.90
CA LYS A 116 5.18 15.61 -8.90
C LYS A 116 5.40 15.18 -7.45
N THR A 117 4.48 14.37 -6.93
CA THR A 117 4.47 13.86 -5.55
C THR A 117 5.04 12.45 -5.46
N GLY A 118 5.23 11.75 -6.58
CA GLY A 118 5.85 10.43 -6.60
C GLY A 118 6.11 9.92 -8.01
N ASP A 119 6.41 8.64 -8.08
CA ASP A 119 6.66 7.88 -9.30
C ASP A 119 5.84 6.60 -9.28
N LEU A 120 5.24 6.26 -10.42
CA LEU A 120 4.58 4.98 -10.69
C LEU A 120 5.44 4.16 -11.65
N TYR A 121 5.66 2.89 -11.33
CA TYR A 121 6.52 2.00 -12.08
C TYR A 121 5.75 0.76 -12.55
N VAL A 122 5.98 0.40 -13.81
CA VAL A 122 5.66 -0.92 -14.35
C VAL A 122 6.96 -1.63 -14.61
N SER A 123 7.10 -2.81 -14.01
CA SER A 123 8.33 -3.59 -14.03
C SER A 123 8.06 -5.04 -14.41
N LYS A 124 9.12 -5.73 -14.85
CA LYS A 124 9.12 -7.17 -15.11
C LYS A 124 9.99 -7.88 -14.08
N THR A 125 9.55 -9.05 -13.63
CA THR A 125 10.28 -9.96 -12.73
C THR A 125 10.40 -11.32 -13.39
N GLU A 126 11.12 -12.24 -12.74
CA GLU A 126 11.18 -13.64 -13.16
C GLU A 126 9.79 -14.30 -13.23
N TRP A 127 8.86 -13.89 -12.35
CA TRP A 127 7.54 -14.50 -12.20
C TRP A 127 6.41 -13.77 -12.94
N GLY A 128 6.63 -12.54 -13.42
CA GLY A 128 5.57 -11.81 -14.09
C GLY A 128 5.76 -10.30 -14.14
N TYR A 129 4.66 -9.57 -14.06
CA TYR A 129 4.67 -8.12 -13.96
C TYR A 129 4.58 -7.68 -12.51
N PHE A 130 5.27 -6.58 -12.23
CA PHE A 130 5.30 -5.95 -10.94
C PHE A 130 4.96 -4.47 -11.09
N VAL A 131 3.89 -4.03 -10.46
CA VAL A 131 3.49 -2.63 -10.43
C VAL A 131 3.70 -2.09 -9.04
N HIS A 132 4.40 -0.96 -8.93
CA HIS A 132 4.67 -0.34 -7.65
C HIS A 132 4.82 1.16 -7.82
N ALA A 133 4.75 1.89 -6.72
CA ALA A 133 5.00 3.31 -6.72
C ALA A 133 5.89 3.70 -5.55
N ARG A 134 6.41 4.92 -5.61
CA ARG A 134 7.19 5.52 -4.54
C ARG A 134 6.85 7.01 -4.43
N LEU A 135 6.52 7.46 -3.22
CA LEU A 135 6.35 8.88 -2.94
C LEU A 135 7.70 9.58 -2.82
N LYS A 136 7.70 10.88 -3.14
CA LYS A 136 8.84 11.73 -2.80
C LYS A 136 8.88 11.94 -1.28
N PRO A 137 10.08 12.02 -0.68
CA PRO A 137 10.20 12.31 0.74
C PRO A 137 9.47 13.61 1.13
N GLY A 138 8.62 13.52 2.15
CA GLY A 138 7.84 14.65 2.66
C GLY A 138 6.44 14.80 2.03
N GLU A 139 6.08 13.97 1.05
CA GLU A 139 4.71 13.89 0.54
C GLU A 139 3.89 12.85 1.32
N GLU A 140 2.59 13.10 1.49
CA GLU A 140 1.71 12.18 2.22
C GLU A 140 1.08 11.12 1.31
N ASN A 141 0.88 9.93 1.88
CA ASN A 141 0.22 8.83 1.20
C ASN A 141 -1.28 9.09 1.05
N THR A 142 -1.65 9.49 -0.15
CA THR A 142 -3.04 9.51 -0.57
C THR A 142 -3.43 8.13 -1.11
N GLY A 143 -4.61 7.64 -0.72
CA GLY A 143 -5.19 6.41 -1.31
C GLY A 143 -5.30 6.48 -2.85
N ARG A 144 -5.15 7.67 -3.45
CA ARG A 144 -5.09 7.87 -4.89
C ARG A 144 -3.88 7.17 -5.53
N LEU A 145 -2.67 7.28 -4.97
CA LEU A 145 -1.50 6.61 -5.58
C LEU A 145 -1.67 5.10 -5.56
N VAL A 146 -2.12 4.56 -4.43
CA VAL A 146 -2.46 3.14 -4.30
C VAL A 146 -3.51 2.71 -5.34
N THR A 147 -4.52 3.55 -5.57
CA THR A 147 -5.54 3.30 -6.60
C THR A 147 -4.93 3.27 -8.01
N GLU A 148 -4.01 4.19 -8.34
CA GLU A 148 -3.31 4.18 -9.64
C GLU A 148 -2.44 2.93 -9.82
N VAL A 149 -1.71 2.51 -8.78
CA VAL A 149 -0.94 1.25 -8.79
C VAL A 149 -1.86 0.08 -9.12
N LYS A 150 -3.01 -0.02 -8.43
CA LYS A 150 -3.97 -1.10 -8.66
C LYS A 150 -4.62 -1.05 -10.03
N ASN A 151 -5.03 0.11 -10.50
CA ASN A 151 -5.63 0.27 -11.82
C ASN A 151 -4.66 -0.19 -12.90
N ARG A 152 -3.40 0.27 -12.83
CA ARG A 152 -2.36 -0.15 -13.77
C ARG A 152 -2.07 -1.64 -13.68
N ALA A 153 -2.03 -2.20 -12.47
CA ALA A 153 -1.83 -3.64 -12.29
C ALA A 153 -2.99 -4.45 -12.88
N LYS A 154 -4.23 -3.99 -12.71
CA LYS A 154 -5.43 -4.60 -13.28
C LYS A 154 -5.41 -4.57 -14.81
N GLU A 155 -5.09 -3.43 -15.42
CA GLU A 155 -4.95 -3.30 -16.88
C GLU A 155 -3.95 -4.32 -17.43
N ILE A 156 -2.75 -4.38 -16.86
CA ILE A 156 -1.69 -5.31 -17.29
C ILE A 156 -2.13 -6.77 -17.10
N ALA A 157 -2.83 -7.05 -16.02
CA ALA A 157 -3.27 -8.40 -15.70
C ALA A 157 -4.39 -8.87 -16.65
N GLU A 158 -5.27 -7.97 -17.09
CA GLU A 158 -6.24 -8.22 -18.16
C GLU A 158 -5.54 -8.43 -19.51
N GLU A 159 -4.59 -7.57 -19.89
CA GLU A 159 -3.83 -7.68 -21.14
C GLU A 159 -3.00 -8.98 -21.22
N SER A 160 -2.43 -9.41 -20.10
CA SER A 160 -1.63 -10.62 -19.99
C SER A 160 -2.43 -11.89 -19.71
N ASN A 161 -3.77 -11.79 -19.61
CA ASN A 161 -4.67 -12.88 -19.22
C ASN A 161 -4.24 -13.60 -17.92
N ALA A 162 -3.78 -12.84 -16.92
CA ALA A 162 -3.40 -13.38 -15.63
C ALA A 162 -4.61 -13.99 -14.90
N GLU A 163 -4.42 -15.17 -14.31
CA GLU A 163 -5.46 -15.82 -13.50
C GLU A 163 -5.69 -15.02 -12.20
N PHE A 164 -4.60 -14.57 -11.58
CA PHE A 164 -4.59 -13.80 -10.33
C PHE A 164 -3.84 -12.47 -10.47
N LEU A 165 -4.37 -11.45 -9.78
CA LEU A 165 -3.65 -10.23 -9.42
C LEU A 165 -3.47 -10.22 -7.91
N ILE A 166 -2.22 -10.29 -7.46
CA ILE A 166 -1.87 -10.25 -6.04
C ILE A 166 -1.65 -8.79 -5.63
N VAL A 167 -2.31 -8.35 -4.58
CA VAL A 167 -2.20 -6.99 -4.05
C VAL A 167 -1.53 -7.05 -2.68
N ASP A 168 -0.27 -6.61 -2.59
CA ASP A 168 0.42 -6.44 -1.31
C ASP A 168 -0.05 -5.13 -0.68
N SER A 169 -1.05 -5.17 0.20
CA SER A 169 -1.75 -3.96 0.67
C SER A 169 -0.86 -3.07 1.53
N ALA A 170 -1.24 -1.81 1.69
CA ALA A 170 -0.71 -1.00 2.79
C ALA A 170 -1.08 -1.64 4.15
N PRO A 171 -0.27 -1.45 5.21
CA PRO A 171 -0.65 -1.85 6.56
C PRO A 171 -1.64 -0.86 7.20
N GLY A 172 -2.40 -1.31 8.20
CA GLY A 172 -3.27 -0.45 9.03
C GLY A 172 -4.73 -0.46 8.63
N VAL A 173 -5.41 0.68 8.80
CA VAL A 173 -6.85 0.85 8.53
C VAL A 173 -7.19 2.19 7.86
N GLY A 174 -6.19 2.91 7.35
CA GLY A 174 -6.34 4.24 6.74
C GLY A 174 -6.76 4.21 5.26
N CYS A 175 -6.81 5.40 4.63
CA CYS A 175 -7.14 5.54 3.21
C CYS A 175 -6.32 4.64 2.26
N PRO A 176 -5.00 4.44 2.47
CA PRO A 176 -4.21 3.52 1.63
C PRO A 176 -4.70 2.06 1.69
N VAL A 177 -5.20 1.63 2.84
CA VAL A 177 -5.76 0.28 3.04
C VAL A 177 -7.09 0.13 2.31
N MET A 178 -7.97 1.13 2.45
CA MET A 178 -9.25 1.16 1.74
C MET A 178 -9.04 1.12 0.22
N ALA A 179 -8.08 1.89 -0.31
CA ALA A 179 -7.71 1.85 -1.72
C ALA A 179 -7.17 0.47 -2.14
N SER A 180 -6.31 -0.13 -1.30
CA SER A 180 -5.75 -1.46 -1.53
C SER A 180 -6.84 -2.55 -1.59
N LEU A 181 -7.92 -2.41 -0.81
CA LEU A 181 -9.02 -3.38 -0.74
C LEU A 181 -10.13 -3.14 -1.76
N THR A 182 -10.33 -1.92 -2.24
CA THR A 182 -11.44 -1.58 -3.13
C THR A 182 -11.44 -2.43 -4.41
N GLY A 183 -12.52 -3.19 -4.66
CA GLY A 183 -12.66 -4.02 -5.87
C GLY A 183 -11.82 -5.31 -5.88
N VAL A 184 -11.31 -5.73 -4.73
CA VAL A 184 -10.66 -7.04 -4.51
C VAL A 184 -11.71 -8.11 -4.25
N ASP A 185 -11.50 -9.33 -4.74
CA ASP A 185 -12.45 -10.45 -4.57
C ASP A 185 -12.27 -11.15 -3.22
N ALA A 186 -11.02 -11.27 -2.75
CA ALA A 186 -10.68 -11.90 -1.48
C ALA A 186 -9.51 -11.23 -0.75
N ALA A 187 -9.55 -11.25 0.59
CA ALA A 187 -8.51 -10.71 1.45
C ALA A 187 -7.89 -11.82 2.31
N ILE A 188 -6.58 -12.01 2.20
CA ILE A 188 -5.77 -12.85 3.10
C ILE A 188 -5.24 -11.96 4.21
N ILE A 189 -5.82 -12.09 5.40
CA ILE A 189 -5.48 -11.32 6.59
C ILE A 189 -4.36 -12.05 7.34
N VAL A 190 -3.14 -11.53 7.26
CA VAL A 190 -1.95 -12.06 7.93
C VAL A 190 -1.77 -11.35 9.27
N THR A 191 -2.05 -12.07 10.36
CA THR A 191 -1.93 -11.55 11.73
C THR A 191 -0.87 -12.32 12.53
N GLU A 192 -0.42 -11.76 13.66
CA GLU A 192 0.47 -12.40 14.62
C GLU A 192 -0.29 -12.64 15.94
N PRO A 193 0.06 -13.67 16.74
CA PRO A 193 -0.65 -14.01 17.97
C PRO A 193 -0.31 -13.03 19.12
N THR A 194 -0.74 -11.78 18.96
CA THR A 194 -0.55 -10.69 19.90
C THR A 194 -1.87 -9.97 20.10
N VAL A 195 -2.08 -9.33 21.24
CA VAL A 195 -3.33 -8.56 21.52
C VAL A 195 -3.55 -7.46 20.47
N SER A 196 -2.47 -6.81 20.02
CA SER A 196 -2.54 -5.84 18.91
C SER A 196 -2.93 -6.52 17.60
N GLY A 197 -2.31 -7.65 17.26
CA GLY A 197 -2.64 -8.42 16.05
C GLY A 197 -4.10 -8.88 16.01
N LEU A 198 -4.66 -9.28 17.15
CA LEU A 198 -6.10 -9.57 17.28
C LEU A 198 -6.94 -8.33 17.03
N SER A 199 -6.69 -7.23 17.75
CA SER A 199 -7.47 -5.98 17.59
C SER A 199 -7.41 -5.43 16.17
N ASP A 200 -6.25 -5.54 15.52
CA ASP A 200 -6.04 -5.10 14.14
C ASP A 200 -6.77 -5.99 13.13
N MET A 201 -6.72 -7.32 13.33
CA MET A 201 -7.47 -8.28 12.52
C MET A 201 -8.97 -8.00 12.56
N LEU A 202 -9.52 -7.72 13.75
CA LEU A 202 -10.94 -7.39 13.91
C LEU A 202 -11.35 -6.19 13.07
N ARG A 203 -10.56 -5.11 13.09
CA ARG A 203 -10.82 -3.93 12.25
C ARG A 203 -10.74 -4.24 10.76
N ILE A 204 -9.80 -5.08 10.34
CA ILE A 204 -9.71 -5.49 8.93
C ILE A 204 -10.92 -6.33 8.52
N LEU A 205 -11.44 -7.18 9.40
CA LEU A 205 -12.68 -7.93 9.15
C LEU A 205 -13.87 -7.00 8.97
N GLU A 206 -14.01 -5.97 9.80
CA GLU A 206 -15.04 -4.92 9.62
C GLU A 206 -14.91 -4.21 8.25
N LEU A 207 -13.68 -3.92 7.81
CA LEU A 207 -13.44 -3.34 6.49
C LEU A 207 -13.80 -4.32 5.36
N CYS A 208 -13.46 -5.61 5.50
CA CYS A 208 -13.83 -6.63 4.53
C CYS A 208 -15.35 -6.77 4.41
N GLU A 209 -16.07 -6.74 5.54
CA GLU A 209 -17.54 -6.75 5.55
C GLU A 209 -18.10 -5.53 4.82
N HIS A 210 -17.60 -4.33 5.11
CA HIS A 210 -18.03 -3.09 4.45
C HIS A 210 -17.89 -3.16 2.92
N PHE A 211 -16.78 -3.70 2.43
CA PHE A 211 -16.51 -3.85 1.00
C PHE A 211 -17.04 -5.15 0.39
N ARG A 212 -17.67 -6.02 1.18
CA ARG A 212 -18.16 -7.35 0.77
C ARG A 212 -17.05 -8.22 0.17
N ILE A 213 -15.87 -8.16 0.77
CA ILE A 213 -14.69 -8.95 0.40
C ILE A 213 -14.70 -10.23 1.23
N ARG A 214 -14.41 -11.37 0.60
CA ARG A 214 -14.29 -12.66 1.31
C ARG A 214 -12.98 -12.72 2.12
N PRO A 215 -13.03 -12.77 3.46
CA PRO A 215 -11.81 -12.75 4.28
C PRO A 215 -11.31 -14.16 4.59
N PHE A 216 -9.99 -14.32 4.59
CA PHE A 216 -9.26 -15.53 4.96
C PHE A 216 -8.19 -15.19 5.99
N VAL A 217 -8.25 -15.77 7.19
CA VAL A 217 -7.33 -15.44 8.28
C VAL A 217 -6.15 -16.42 8.32
N VAL A 218 -4.93 -15.87 8.37
CA VAL A 218 -3.68 -16.60 8.59
C VAL A 218 -3.00 -16.09 9.85
N VAL A 219 -2.69 -16.99 10.78
CA VAL A 219 -1.87 -16.64 11.96
C VAL A 219 -0.41 -16.97 11.66
N ASN A 220 0.38 -15.94 11.39
CA ASN A 220 1.81 -16.05 11.22
C ASN A 220 2.54 -16.06 12.57
N LYS A 221 3.65 -16.80 12.63
CA LYS A 221 4.45 -17.00 13.86
C LYS A 221 3.59 -17.49 15.03
N PHE A 222 2.64 -18.39 14.76
CA PHE A 222 1.59 -18.80 15.71
C PHE A 222 2.16 -19.35 17.03
N ASP A 223 3.35 -19.96 16.97
CA ASP A 223 4.08 -20.58 18.06
C ASP A 223 4.76 -19.58 19.01
N LEU A 224 4.76 -18.27 18.69
CA LEU A 224 5.18 -17.23 19.64
C LEU A 224 4.22 -17.08 20.82
N ASN A 225 2.92 -17.33 20.60
CA ASN A 225 1.92 -17.37 21.66
C ASN A 225 0.73 -18.23 21.23
N VAL A 226 0.80 -19.53 21.55
CA VAL A 226 -0.21 -20.52 21.16
C VAL A 226 -1.60 -20.20 21.73
N ASN A 227 -1.68 -19.54 22.90
CA ASN A 227 -2.95 -19.18 23.52
C ASN A 227 -3.69 -18.13 22.69
N ILE A 228 -3.02 -17.03 22.32
CA ILE A 228 -3.63 -15.99 21.48
C ILE A 228 -3.87 -16.50 20.06
N ALA A 229 -2.99 -17.36 19.53
CA ALA A 229 -3.23 -18.00 18.23
C ALA A 229 -4.53 -18.83 18.23
N SER A 230 -4.79 -19.56 19.31
CA SER A 230 -6.02 -20.34 19.48
C SER A 230 -7.24 -19.44 19.65
N GLU A 231 -7.11 -18.32 20.36
CA GLU A 231 -8.17 -17.31 20.50
C GLU A 231 -8.60 -16.72 19.14
N ILE A 232 -7.63 -16.37 18.28
CA ILE A 232 -7.90 -15.91 16.91
C ILE A 232 -8.66 -16.96 16.09
N GLU A 233 -8.27 -18.23 16.21
CA GLU A 233 -8.92 -19.32 15.48
C GLU A 233 -10.34 -19.59 15.97
N SER A 234 -10.55 -19.60 17.30
CA SER A 234 -11.87 -19.70 17.90
C SER A 234 -12.77 -18.56 17.44
N TYR A 235 -12.26 -17.33 17.44
CA TYR A 235 -12.99 -16.18 16.94
C TYR A 235 -13.44 -16.38 15.47
N CYS A 236 -12.55 -16.89 14.62
CA CYS A 236 -12.88 -17.17 13.22
C CYS A 236 -14.02 -18.19 13.12
N SER A 237 -13.92 -19.31 13.86
CA SER A 237 -14.95 -20.35 13.89
C SER A 237 -16.30 -19.84 14.40
N GLU A 238 -16.31 -19.01 15.43
CA GLU A 238 -17.53 -18.50 16.07
C GLU A 238 -18.25 -17.45 15.20
N ASN A 239 -17.52 -16.71 14.38
CA ASN A 239 -18.05 -15.62 13.56
C ASN A 239 -18.18 -15.98 12.07
N GLY A 240 -17.99 -17.25 11.71
CA GLY A 240 -18.10 -17.71 10.32
C GLY A 240 -17.05 -17.13 9.38
N VAL A 241 -15.88 -16.75 9.91
CA VAL A 241 -14.73 -16.26 9.13
C VAL A 241 -13.86 -17.46 8.75
N GLU A 242 -13.39 -17.50 7.50
CA GLU A 242 -12.59 -18.64 7.03
C GLU A 242 -11.16 -18.58 7.59
N PHE A 243 -10.82 -19.57 8.41
CA PHE A 243 -9.47 -19.74 8.92
C PHE A 243 -8.61 -20.53 7.92
N ALA A 244 -7.65 -19.86 7.30
CA ALA A 244 -6.83 -20.43 6.23
C ALA A 244 -5.66 -21.28 6.76
N GLY A 245 -5.11 -20.91 7.93
CA GLY A 245 -4.10 -21.74 8.60
C GLY A 245 -3.12 -20.99 9.49
N ARG A 246 -2.15 -21.76 10.00
CA ARG A 246 -1.08 -21.30 10.89
C ARG A 246 0.27 -21.43 10.19
N VAL A 247 1.13 -20.41 10.30
CA VAL A 247 2.51 -20.44 9.82
C VAL A 247 3.47 -20.38 11.01
N PRO A 248 4.40 -21.34 11.19
CA PRO A 248 5.31 -21.36 12.33
C PRO A 248 6.37 -20.25 12.22
N PHE A 249 6.91 -19.81 13.35
CA PHE A 249 8.06 -18.93 13.40
C PHE A 249 9.29 -19.65 12.85
N ASP A 250 9.92 -19.07 11.83
CA ASP A 250 11.09 -19.63 11.16
C ASP A 250 12.17 -18.58 11.02
N LYS A 251 13.33 -18.81 11.66
CA LYS A 251 14.48 -17.91 11.60
C LYS A 251 15.10 -17.84 10.21
N ALA A 252 14.91 -18.88 9.40
CA ALA A 252 15.42 -18.91 8.03
C ALA A 252 14.80 -17.82 7.15
N ILE A 253 13.57 -17.36 7.45
CA ILE A 253 12.90 -16.32 6.65
C ILE A 253 13.62 -14.97 6.77
N PRO A 254 13.82 -14.37 7.97
CA PRO A 254 14.63 -13.17 8.12
C PRO A 254 16.04 -13.28 7.53
N GLU A 255 16.71 -14.43 7.71
CA GLU A 255 18.05 -14.68 7.16
C GLU A 255 18.06 -14.67 5.63
N GLN A 256 17.05 -15.26 4.99
CA GLN A 256 16.90 -15.24 3.53
C GLN A 256 16.57 -13.84 3.00
N ILE A 257 15.72 -13.08 3.70
CA ILE A 257 15.44 -11.67 3.35
C ILE A 257 16.73 -10.84 3.41
N ALA A 258 17.50 -10.97 4.50
CA ALA A 258 18.75 -10.24 4.67
C ALA A 258 19.79 -10.56 3.58
N ASN A 259 19.81 -11.80 3.10
CA ASN A 259 20.71 -12.25 2.04
C ASN A 259 20.12 -12.09 0.61
N LEU A 260 18.91 -11.54 0.47
CA LEU A 260 18.19 -11.42 -0.81
C LEU A 260 18.07 -12.77 -1.55
N ASN A 261 17.89 -13.83 -0.77
CA ASN A 261 17.64 -15.19 -1.22
C ASN A 261 16.14 -15.40 -1.35
N PHE A 262 15.66 -15.43 -2.58
CA PHE A 262 14.27 -15.61 -2.93
C PHE A 262 14.20 -16.48 -4.20
N PRO A 263 13.29 -17.47 -4.32
CA PRO A 263 12.14 -17.76 -3.45
C PRO A 263 12.52 -18.28 -2.06
N PHE A 264 11.63 -18.08 -1.08
CA PHE A 264 11.86 -18.52 0.29
C PHE A 264 11.78 -20.04 0.43
N SER A 265 12.59 -20.58 1.33
CA SER A 265 12.59 -21.99 1.73
C SER A 265 12.48 -22.14 3.25
N GLY A 266 12.09 -23.32 3.73
CA GLY A 266 11.94 -23.63 5.15
C GLY A 266 10.49 -23.83 5.59
N LYS A 267 10.30 -24.21 6.86
CA LYS A 267 9.00 -24.63 7.40
C LYS A 267 7.92 -23.56 7.29
N ALA A 268 8.29 -22.28 7.39
CA ALA A 268 7.34 -21.19 7.21
C ALA A 268 6.92 -21.07 5.74
N ALA A 269 7.89 -21.07 4.81
CA ALA A 269 7.62 -20.97 3.38
C ALA A 269 6.76 -22.15 2.87
N ASP A 270 7.12 -23.38 3.26
CA ASP A 270 6.35 -24.58 2.92
C ASP A 270 4.90 -24.46 3.38
N LYS A 271 4.69 -23.89 4.57
CA LYS A 271 3.36 -23.71 5.12
C LYS A 271 2.58 -22.59 4.45
N MET A 272 3.23 -21.50 4.05
CA MET A 272 2.61 -20.45 3.23
C MET A 272 2.13 -21.02 1.88
N VAL A 273 2.96 -21.84 1.23
CA VAL A 273 2.60 -22.53 -0.03
C VAL A 273 1.43 -23.50 0.17
N GLU A 274 1.42 -24.29 1.24
CA GLU A 274 0.31 -25.20 1.56
C GLU A 274 -1.00 -24.43 1.76
N ILE A 275 -0.97 -23.34 2.53
CA ILE A 275 -2.14 -22.49 2.77
C ILE A 275 -2.65 -21.92 1.45
N TRP A 276 -1.76 -21.35 0.63
CA TRP A 276 -2.17 -20.77 -0.65
C TRP A 276 -2.78 -21.81 -1.59
N LYS A 277 -2.21 -23.01 -1.70
CA LYS A 277 -2.78 -24.10 -2.53
C LYS A 277 -4.22 -24.44 -2.15
N LYS A 278 -4.52 -24.48 -0.85
CA LYS A 278 -5.89 -24.69 -0.35
C LYS A 278 -6.82 -23.52 -0.69
N LEU A 279 -6.33 -22.30 -0.50
CA LEU A 279 -7.10 -21.10 -0.83
C LEU A 279 -7.42 -21.02 -2.32
N ARG A 280 -6.47 -21.38 -3.18
CA ARG A 280 -6.66 -21.39 -4.63
C ARG A 280 -7.84 -22.25 -5.09
N GLU A 281 -8.14 -23.36 -4.42
CA GLU A 281 -9.25 -24.24 -4.79
C GLU A 281 -10.63 -23.63 -4.52
N VAL A 282 -10.71 -22.69 -3.57
CA VAL A 282 -11.97 -22.06 -3.12
C VAL A 282 -12.12 -20.62 -3.58
N LEU A 283 -11.02 -20.00 -4.04
CA LEU A 283 -11.02 -18.69 -4.68
C LEU A 283 -11.57 -18.84 -6.07
#